data_AF-A0A925JE64-F1
#
_entry.id   AF-A0A925JE64-F1
#
_cell.length_a   1.000
_cell.length_b   1.000
_cell.length_c   1.000
_cell.angle_alpha   90.00
_cell.angle_beta   90.00
_cell.angle_gamma   90.00
#
_symmetry.space_group_name_H-M   'P 1'
#
loop_
_entity.id
_entity.type
_entity.pdbx_description
1 polymer ?
#
loop_
_entity_poly.entity_id
_entity_poly.type
_entity_poly.pdbx_seq_one_letter_code
_entity_poly.pdbx_strand_id
1 'polypeptide(L)'
;RIIAANGSVQQIEEIPANLKEIYKTVWEIKQRNVIDMAADRGAFICQSQSLNLFVEQPNFAKLSSMHFYTWKKGLKTGMYYLRTKAASDAVKFTVDSSMVKDAADSKSKAEQIACSIDNREACDSCSA
;
A
#
# COMPACT_ATOMS: atom_id res chain seq x y z
N ARG A 1 -0.23 -19.04 -6.40
CA ARG A 1 -0.57 -17.68 -6.89
C ARG A 1 -0.86 -16.70 -5.76
N ILE A 2 -1.83 -16.94 -4.87
CA ILE A 2 -2.15 -16.03 -3.75
C ILE A 2 -0.98 -15.87 -2.76
N ILE A 3 -0.32 -16.97 -2.38
CA ILE A 3 0.86 -16.93 -1.49
C ILE A 3 1.98 -16.10 -2.13
N ALA A 4 2.23 -16.27 -3.43
CA ALA A 4 3.20 -15.48 -4.19
C ALA A 4 2.85 -13.98 -4.19
N ALA A 5 1.56 -13.62 -4.24
CA ALA A 5 1.07 -12.24 -4.20
C ALA A 5 0.87 -11.66 -2.78
N ASN A 6 1.42 -12.28 -1.73
CA ASN A 6 1.27 -11.82 -0.33
C ASN A 6 -0.21 -11.73 0.13
N GLY A 7 -1.08 -12.59 -0.40
CA GLY A 7 -2.50 -12.58 -0.09
C GLY A 7 -3.33 -11.57 -0.90
N SER A 8 -2.71 -10.74 -1.74
CA SER A 8 -3.43 -9.85 -2.64
C SER A 8 -4.06 -10.60 -3.80
N VAL A 9 -5.31 -10.26 -4.13
CA VAL A 9 -6.07 -10.82 -5.26
C VAL A 9 -6.06 -9.91 -6.50
N GLN A 10 -5.50 -8.70 -6.41
CA GLN A 10 -5.62 -7.68 -7.46
C GLN A 10 -4.98 -8.14 -8.78
N GLN A 11 -3.82 -8.81 -8.69
CA GLN A 11 -3.02 -9.23 -9.83
C GLN A 11 -3.44 -10.59 -10.42
N ILE A 12 -4.51 -11.21 -9.91
CA ILE A 12 -4.97 -12.52 -10.39
C ILE A 12 -6.10 -12.30 -11.40
N GLU A 13 -5.84 -12.59 -12.69
CA GLU A 13 -6.78 -12.34 -13.79
C GLU A 13 -8.07 -13.17 -13.70
N GLU A 14 -7.99 -14.38 -13.14
CA GLU A 14 -9.11 -15.31 -12.99
C GLU A 14 -10.19 -14.79 -12.02
N ILE A 15 -9.86 -13.82 -11.16
CA ILE A 15 -10.76 -13.31 -10.13
C ILE A 15 -11.58 -12.15 -10.70
N PRO A 16 -12.92 -12.22 -10.68
CA PRO A 16 -13.79 -11.13 -11.11
C PRO A 16 -13.56 -9.82 -10.35
N ALA A 17 -13.79 -8.69 -11.02
CA ALA A 17 -13.55 -7.35 -10.47
C ALA A 17 -14.35 -7.07 -9.18
N ASN A 18 -15.59 -7.56 -9.08
CA ASN A 18 -16.40 -7.40 -7.88
C ASN A 18 -15.75 -8.08 -6.65
N LEU A 19 -15.11 -9.23 -6.83
CA LEU A 19 -14.41 -9.91 -5.73
C LEU A 19 -13.11 -9.18 -5.38
N LYS A 20 -12.38 -8.65 -6.38
CA LYS A 20 -11.18 -7.83 -6.14
C LYS A 20 -11.48 -6.59 -5.31
N GLU A 21 -12.63 -5.97 -5.52
CA GLU A 21 -13.08 -4.81 -4.75
C GLU A 21 -13.40 -5.17 -3.29
N ILE A 22 -14.03 -6.33 -3.05
CA ILE A 22 -14.38 -6.80 -1.71
C ILE A 22 -13.13 -7.21 -0.91
N TYR A 23 -12.19 -7.91 -1.56
CA TYR A 23 -11.01 -8.50 -0.92
C TYR A 23 -9.76 -7.61 -1.01
N LYS A 24 -9.94 -6.29 -0.95
CA LYS A 24 -8.81 -5.35 -0.87
C LYS A 24 -8.03 -5.54 0.42
N THR A 25 -6.72 -5.61 0.29
CA THR A 25 -5.82 -5.61 1.46
C THR A 25 -5.69 -4.21 2.06
N VAL A 26 -5.21 -4.12 3.30
CA VAL A 26 -5.03 -2.82 3.97
C VAL A 26 -4.04 -1.89 3.26
N TRP A 27 -3.13 -2.46 2.48
CA TRP A 27 -2.15 -1.72 1.67
C TRP A 27 -2.77 -1.13 0.40
N GLU A 28 -3.87 -1.71 -0.08
CA GLU A 28 -4.59 -1.28 -1.28
C GLU A 28 -5.66 -0.23 -0.97
N ILE A 29 -6.06 -0.12 0.31
CA ILE A 29 -7.05 0.85 0.77
C ILE A 29 -6.38 2.20 1.01
N LYS A 30 -6.99 3.27 0.47
CA LYS A 30 -6.58 4.65 0.75
C LYS A 30 -6.76 4.94 2.25
N GLN A 31 -5.67 5.28 2.94
CA GLN A 31 -5.70 5.54 4.39
C GLN A 31 -6.63 6.69 4.78
N ARG A 32 -6.88 7.64 3.87
CA ARG A 32 -7.88 8.70 4.04
C ARG A 32 -9.27 8.14 4.33
N ASN A 33 -9.68 7.09 3.62
CA ASN A 33 -10.99 6.46 3.80
C ASN A 33 -11.08 5.83 5.20
N VAL A 34 -9.99 5.21 5.68
CA VAL A 34 -9.93 4.64 7.03
C VAL A 34 -10.09 5.74 8.09
N ILE A 35 -9.45 6.89 7.88
CA ILE A 35 -9.55 8.04 8.78
C ILE A 35 -10.98 8.63 8.77
N ASP A 36 -11.59 8.77 7.60
CA ASP A 36 -12.96 9.29 7.48
C ASP A 36 -13.96 8.36 8.18
N MET A 37 -13.88 7.04 7.93
CA MET A 37 -14.72 6.06 8.64
C MET A 37 -14.45 6.05 10.16
N ALA A 38 -13.20 6.26 10.58
CA ALA A 38 -12.86 6.38 11.99
C ALA A 38 -13.48 7.63 12.62
N ALA A 39 -13.53 8.75 11.90
CA ALA A 39 -14.16 9.98 12.35
C ALA A 39 -15.68 9.83 12.48
N ASP A 40 -16.32 9.21 11.48
CA ASP A 40 -17.76 8.96 11.45
C ASP A 40 -18.21 8.14 12.68
N ARG A 41 -17.52 7.02 12.95
CA ARG A 41 -17.83 6.22 14.16
C ARG A 41 -17.35 6.90 15.45
N GLY A 42 -16.35 7.77 15.37
CA GLY A 42 -15.76 8.49 16.50
C GLY A 42 -16.75 9.39 17.24
N ALA A 43 -17.79 9.88 16.56
CA ALA A 43 -18.89 10.64 17.16
C ALA A 43 -19.66 9.86 18.24
N PHE A 44 -19.66 8.53 18.17
CA PHE A 44 -20.36 7.64 19.09
C PHE A 44 -19.45 6.99 20.14
N ILE A 45 -18.17 7.39 20.20
CA ILE A 45 -17.17 6.83 21.12
C ILE A 45 -16.86 7.83 22.24
N CYS A 46 -17.20 7.46 23.47
CA CYS A 46 -17.01 8.32 24.65
C CYS A 46 -15.53 8.65 24.92
N GLN A 47 -14.65 7.65 24.83
CA GLN A 47 -13.20 7.80 24.94
C GLN A 47 -12.57 7.88 23.56
N SER A 48 -11.64 7.00 23.23
CA SER A 48 -10.99 6.96 21.92
C SER A 48 -11.01 5.54 21.34
N GLN A 49 -10.33 5.36 20.22
CA GLN A 49 -10.23 4.11 19.48
C GLN A 49 -8.79 3.90 19.00
N SER A 50 -8.36 2.64 18.97
CA SER A 50 -7.06 2.25 18.42
C SER A 50 -7.10 2.33 16.88
N LEU A 51 -6.50 3.38 16.32
CA LEU A 51 -6.42 3.60 14.88
C LEU A 51 -5.03 3.22 14.34
N ASN A 52 -4.91 2.05 13.73
CA ASN A 52 -3.70 1.64 13.03
C ASN A 52 -3.69 2.21 11.61
N LEU A 53 -2.55 2.77 11.20
CA LEU A 53 -2.35 3.31 9.86
C LEU A 53 -1.24 2.54 9.15
N PHE A 54 -1.44 2.33 7.86
CA PHE A 54 -0.58 1.47 7.05
C PHE A 54 -0.01 2.30 5.89
N VAL A 55 1.31 2.40 5.82
CA VAL A 55 1.99 3.21 4.81
C VAL A 55 3.11 2.38 4.20
N GLU A 56 2.98 2.06 2.91
CA GLU A 56 3.94 1.18 2.24
C GLU A 56 5.33 1.82 2.15
N GLN A 57 5.39 3.06 1.66
CA GLN A 57 6.60 3.88 1.62
C GLN A 57 6.42 5.12 2.50
N PRO A 58 6.86 5.07 3.77
CA PRO A 58 6.76 6.21 4.66
C PRO A 58 7.64 7.35 4.16
N ASN A 59 7.07 8.55 4.07
CA ASN A 59 7.84 9.76 3.86
C ASN A 59 7.32 10.86 4.80
N PHE A 60 8.17 11.83 5.11
CA PHE A 60 7.83 12.84 6.10
C PHE A 60 6.58 13.65 5.70
N ALA A 61 6.46 14.00 4.42
CA ALA A 61 5.32 14.76 3.89
C ALA A 61 3.97 14.01 4.01
N LYS A 62 3.93 12.72 3.70
CA LYS A 62 2.76 11.84 3.79
C LYS A 62 2.36 11.63 5.25
N LEU A 63 3.33 11.36 6.13
CA LEU A 63 3.03 11.18 7.55
C LEU A 63 2.54 12.48 8.18
N SER A 64 3.18 13.60 7.88
CA SER A 64 2.77 14.92 8.37
C SER A 64 1.37 15.29 7.89
N SER A 65 1.09 15.16 6.59
CA SER A 65 -0.24 15.44 6.03
C SER A 65 -1.31 14.51 6.61
N MET A 66 -0.99 13.24 6.85
CA MET A 66 -1.89 12.28 7.50
C MET A 66 -2.21 12.68 8.94
N HIS A 67 -1.20 13.05 9.73
CA HIS A 67 -1.41 13.56 11.09
C HIS A 67 -2.27 14.82 11.11
N PHE A 68 -1.96 15.81 10.28
CA PHE A 68 -2.78 17.02 10.19
C PHE A 68 -4.21 16.73 9.72
N TYR A 69 -4.40 15.76 8.82
CA TYR A 69 -5.73 15.36 8.38
C TYR A 69 -6.53 14.72 9.52
N THR A 70 -5.94 13.78 10.27
CA THR A 70 -6.60 13.16 11.44
C THR A 70 -6.97 14.17 12.51
N TRP A 71 -6.08 15.14 12.78
CA TRP A 71 -6.33 16.22 13.73
C TRP A 71 -7.47 17.13 13.27
N LYS A 72 -7.47 17.56 12.00
CA LYS A 72 -8.55 18.38 11.42
C LYS A 72 -9.91 17.68 11.46
N LYS A 73 -9.94 16.34 11.41
CA LYS A 73 -11.15 15.52 11.55
C LYS A 73 -11.63 15.34 12.99
N GLY A 74 -10.92 15.88 13.98
CA GLY A 74 -11.32 15.84 15.39
C GLY A 74 -11.11 14.47 16.05
N LEU A 75 -10.27 13.61 15.47
CA LEU A 75 -9.96 12.31 16.08
C LEU A 75 -9.10 12.49 17.33
N LYS A 76 -9.54 11.90 18.44
CA LYS A 76 -8.81 11.89 19.73
C LYS A 76 -7.48 11.13 19.63
N THR A 77 -7.49 9.98 18.97
CA THR A 77 -6.27 9.23 18.62
C THR A 77 -6.05 9.32 17.11
N GLY A 78 -5.08 10.13 16.70
CA GLY A 78 -4.72 10.29 15.29
C GLY A 78 -3.95 9.09 14.72
N MET A 79 -3.17 8.39 15.55
CA MET A 79 -2.43 7.19 15.15
C MET A 79 -2.07 6.36 16.38
N TYR A 80 -2.31 5.05 16.32
CA TYR A 80 -1.87 4.09 17.34
C TYR A 80 -0.56 3.42 16.92
N TYR A 81 -0.60 2.55 15.92
CA TYR A 81 0.59 2.06 15.24
C TYR A 81 0.68 2.57 13.81
N LEU A 82 1.88 2.97 13.43
CA LEU A 82 2.28 3.06 12.03
C LEU A 82 2.86 1.71 11.61
N ARG A 83 2.24 1.07 10.62
CA ARG A 83 2.75 -0.16 10.01
C ARG A 83 3.34 0.19 8.66
N THR A 84 4.62 -0.09 8.49
CA THR A 84 5.34 0.10 7.24
C THR A 84 5.67 -1.24 6.61
N LYS A 85 5.82 -1.26 5.29
CA LYS A 85 6.25 -2.45 4.57
C LYS A 85 7.76 -2.36 4.35
N ALA A 86 8.47 -3.48 4.46
CA ALA A 86 9.89 -3.52 4.14
C ALA A 86 10.09 -3.29 2.64
N ALA A 87 11.22 -2.68 2.26
CA ALA A 87 11.56 -2.45 0.85
C ALA A 87 11.77 -3.75 0.07
N SER A 88 12.16 -4.83 0.75
CA SER A 88 12.30 -6.18 0.19
C SER A 88 11.30 -7.15 0.81
N ASP A 89 10.67 -7.96 -0.04
CA ASP A 89 9.81 -9.05 0.40
C ASP A 89 10.67 -10.19 0.97
N ALA A 90 10.24 -10.77 2.10
CA ALA A 90 10.89 -11.93 2.68
C ALA A 90 10.76 -13.16 1.74
N VAL A 91 11.80 -13.99 1.69
CA VAL A 91 11.80 -15.23 0.91
C VAL A 91 10.70 -16.17 1.43
N LYS A 92 9.77 -16.54 0.56
CA LYS A 92 8.61 -17.38 0.90
C LYS A 92 8.98 -18.84 0.65
N PHE A 93 9.09 -19.62 1.71
CA PHE A 93 9.51 -21.03 1.66
C PHE A 93 8.49 -21.99 1.03
N THR A 94 7.23 -21.56 0.87
CA THR A 94 6.13 -22.40 0.39
C THR A 94 5.79 -22.20 -1.09
N VAL A 95 6.63 -21.48 -1.85
CA VAL A 95 6.38 -21.17 -3.26
C VAL A 95 7.48 -21.79 -4.11
N ASP A 96 7.11 -22.55 -5.14
CA ASP A 96 8.07 -23.06 -6.11
C ASP A 96 8.83 -21.91 -6.78
N SER A 97 10.15 -22.01 -6.83
CA SER A 97 11.06 -20.97 -7.34
C SER A 97 10.79 -20.55 -8.79
N SER A 98 10.13 -21.41 -9.59
CA SER A 98 9.69 -21.08 -10.95
C SER A 98 8.62 -19.99 -10.96
N MET A 99 7.64 -20.06 -10.05
CA MET A 99 6.54 -19.08 -9.97
C MET A 99 6.98 -17.69 -9.48
N VAL A 100 8.13 -17.60 -8.82
CA VAL A 100 8.70 -16.34 -8.31
C VAL A 100 9.44 -15.57 -9.41
N LYS A 101 10.09 -16.28 -10.35
CA LYS A 101 10.82 -15.69 -11.47
C LYS A 101 9.90 -14.95 -12.43
N ASP A 102 8.76 -15.54 -12.77
CA ASP A 102 7.77 -14.92 -13.66
C ASP A 102 7.23 -13.59 -13.11
N ALA A 103 7.05 -13.49 -11.78
CA ALA A 103 6.61 -12.26 -11.11
C ALA A 103 7.71 -11.19 -11.01
N ALA A 104 8.98 -11.60 -10.85
CA ALA A 104 10.13 -10.70 -10.80
C ALA A 104 10.45 -10.11 -12.20
N ASP A 105 10.34 -10.92 -13.26
CA ASP A 105 10.56 -10.48 -14.64
C ASP A 105 9.52 -9.45 -15.11
N SER A 106 8.28 -9.53 -14.63
CA SER A 106 7.27 -8.51 -14.92
C SER A 106 7.55 -7.16 -14.24
N LYS A 107 8.22 -7.12 -13.07
CA LYS A 107 8.63 -5.87 -12.42
C LYS A 107 9.89 -5.28 -13.06
N SER A 108 10.88 -6.12 -13.37
CA SER A 108 12.12 -5.67 -14.01
C SER A 108 11.86 -5.10 -15.40
N LYS A 109 10.89 -5.64 -16.15
CA LYS A 109 10.50 -5.10 -17.46
C LYS A 109 9.81 -3.73 -17.35
N ALA A 110 8.99 -3.50 -16.33
CA ALA A 110 8.37 -2.19 -16.09
C ALA A 110 9.41 -1.13 -15.65
N GLU A 111 10.38 -1.51 -14.81
CA GLU A 111 11.49 -0.64 -14.40
C GLU A 111 12.49 -0.37 -15.55
N GLN A 112 12.75 -1.36 -16.41
CA GLN A 112 13.60 -1.19 -17.61
C GLN A 112 12.93 -0.33 -18.70
N ILE A 113 11.61 -0.33 -18.80
CA ILE A 113 10.88 0.59 -19.71
C ILE A 113 10.95 2.04 -19.20
N ALA A 114 10.94 2.24 -17.88
CA ALA A 114 11.12 3.56 -17.26
C ALA A 114 12.54 4.11 -17.39
N CYS A 115 13.56 3.24 -17.45
CA CYS A 115 14.98 3.59 -17.59
C CYS A 115 15.59 3.17 -18.94
N SER A 116 14.78 3.08 -19.99
CA SER A 116 15.26 2.78 -21.35
C SER A 116 15.97 4.00 -21.96
N ILE A 117 17.12 3.77 -22.61
CA ILE A 117 17.87 4.80 -23.37
C ILE A 117 17.01 5.48 -24.45
N ASP A 118 16.00 4.78 -24.98
CA ASP A 118 15.08 5.29 -26.00
C ASP A 118 13.99 6.20 -25.43
N ASN A 119 13.86 6.30 -24.10
CA ASN A 119 12.86 7.14 -23.42
C ASN A 119 13.50 8.12 -22.43
N ARG A 120 14.56 8.79 -22.90
CA ARG A 120 15.41 9.70 -22.11
C ARG A 120 14.68 10.92 -21.52
N GLU A 121 13.54 11.31 -22.08
CA GLU A 121 12.74 12.46 -21.62
C GLU A 121 11.79 12.13 -20.45
N ALA A 122 11.60 10.85 -20.11
CA ALA A 122 10.73 10.44 -19.00
C ALA A 122 11.49 10.26 -17.66
N CYS A 123 12.82 10.42 -17.67
CA CYS A 123 13.68 10.16 -16.52
C CYS A 123 14.08 11.47 -15.80
N ASP A 124 13.17 12.01 -15.00
CA ASP A 124 13.40 13.18 -14.13
C ASP A 124 14.32 12.90 -12.92
N SER A 125 15.00 11.75 -12.88
CA SER A 125 15.77 11.33 -11.71
C SER A 125 17.31 11.44 -11.86
N CYS A 126 17.81 11.97 -12.98
CA CYS A 126 19.26 12.19 -13.21
C CYS A 126 19.63 13.67 -13.40
N SER A 127 18.89 14.59 -12.78
CA SER A 127 19.30 16.00 -12.62
C SER A 127 19.54 16.34 -11.15
N ALA A 128 20.59 15.75 -10.59
CA ALA A 128 21.38 16.25 -9.46
C ALA A 128 22.73 15.52 -9.43
#